data_AF-A0A182F0Q3-F1
#
_entry.id   AF-A0A182F0Q3-F1
#
_cell.length_a   1.000
_cell.length_b   1.000
_cell.length_c   1.000
_cell.angle_alpha   90.00
_cell.angle_beta   90.00
_cell.angle_gamma   90.00
#
_symmetry.space_group_name_H-M   'P 1'
#
loop_
_entity.id
_entity.type
_entity.pdbx_description
1 polymer ?
#
loop_
_entity_poly.entity_id
_entity_poly.type
_entity_poly.pdbx_seq_one_letter_code
_entity_poly.pdbx_strand_id
1 'polypeptide(L)'
;MFGLFPSKTSKSTPVATVGSLQGYKITDVERSRKFGVAANSFRMLRAKASEKFKIADCRVYLAQDGTEVTDEDYFRTLPPQSLLVIADKDAIVQTDFELMYGAIKATHSDLLNAGELAKRFVSNNQPEISKILIDAQRGRDDLIRRSTREEHEQWFEGIDDRVVKTKEEVMKRRGQDRVRGYFYKAKDELTKCAMYRGNPVARELIDEMIELFRQLLAGFDYFSCLFDRSCQRRIAVPEETIGDAKADAEDETDAKRIPPKRLKLLVQRSLGRDCRIEQYNAALCSVRGDFRCMGLWDDVRCRYDSHRINPYANREALILFQVWNLDHQIEISRTVLPSILTNIGRMVSDEGEAAICKRHKRKGKQLSVITYFLELFTLHNLKLVHIVCHDKGTHDLASCGTIICDRCEEYQYIKQFQRKLQSSYKHDLP
;
A
#
# COMPACT_ATOMS: atom_id res chain seq x y z
N MET A 1 -1.92 66.70 -33.48
CA MET A 1 -1.52 68.02 -32.95
C MET A 1 -0.25 67.83 -32.13
N PHE A 2 0.83 68.50 -32.56
CA PHE A 2 2.03 68.93 -31.80
C PHE A 2 2.52 67.99 -30.67
N GLY A 3 3.63 67.23 -30.77
CA GLY A 3 4.92 67.55 -31.37
C GLY A 3 5.67 68.56 -30.49
N LEU A 4 6.73 68.14 -29.77
CA LEU A 4 7.94 68.92 -29.41
C LEU A 4 8.93 68.07 -28.56
N PHE A 5 10.01 67.59 -29.22
CA PHE A 5 11.46 67.51 -28.88
C PHE A 5 11.97 67.55 -27.41
N PRO A 6 13.27 67.23 -27.11
CA PRO A 6 14.26 66.36 -27.76
C PRO A 6 15.08 65.48 -26.76
N SER A 7 15.88 64.57 -27.31
CA SER A 7 17.06 63.96 -26.69
C SER A 7 18.19 64.99 -26.47
N LYS A 8 18.76 65.06 -25.25
CA LYS A 8 20.15 65.49 -25.00
C LYS A 8 20.75 64.76 -23.80
N THR A 9 21.97 64.29 -24.01
CA THR A 9 22.91 63.68 -23.06
C THR A 9 23.43 64.69 -22.03
N SER A 10 23.61 64.28 -20.76
CA SER A 10 24.63 64.89 -19.89
C SER A 10 25.07 63.97 -18.75
N LYS A 11 26.34 63.55 -18.85
CA LYS A 11 27.37 63.41 -17.82
C LYS A 11 26.99 62.94 -16.41
N SER A 12 27.60 61.81 -16.08
CA SER A 12 27.81 61.18 -14.78
C SER A 12 28.19 62.12 -13.64
N THR A 13 27.48 61.96 -12.52
CA THR A 13 27.98 62.25 -11.17
C THR A 13 27.78 60.97 -10.36
N PRO A 14 28.76 60.45 -9.60
CA PRO A 14 28.58 59.23 -8.83
C PRO A 14 27.75 59.55 -7.59
N VAL A 15 26.47 59.23 -7.61
CA VAL A 15 25.63 59.22 -6.41
C VAL A 15 25.95 57.93 -5.66
N ALA A 16 26.59 58.06 -4.50
CA ALA A 16 26.76 56.95 -3.56
C ALA A 16 25.37 56.42 -3.18
N THR A 17 25.11 55.15 -3.47
CA THR A 17 23.87 54.45 -3.15
C THR A 17 23.78 54.23 -1.64
N VAL A 18 23.16 55.18 -0.94
CA VAL A 18 22.75 55.03 0.46
C VAL A 18 21.65 53.96 0.51
N GLY A 19 21.91 52.84 1.18
CA GLY A 19 20.92 51.77 1.37
C GLY A 19 19.69 52.25 2.13
N SER A 20 18.55 51.58 1.95
CA SER A 20 17.34 51.85 2.73
C SER A 20 17.54 51.42 4.20
N LEU A 21 16.93 52.15 5.13
CA LEU A 21 17.03 51.87 6.56
C LEU A 21 16.26 50.58 6.90
N GLN A 22 16.96 49.56 7.40
CA GLN A 22 16.38 48.27 7.78
C GLN A 22 16.56 48.00 9.28
N GLY A 23 15.63 47.26 9.89
CA GLY A 23 15.71 46.86 11.30
C GLY A 23 16.38 45.50 11.45
N TYR A 24 17.30 45.38 12.39
CA TYR A 24 18.01 44.14 12.76
C TYR A 24 17.85 43.89 14.26
N LYS A 25 18.01 42.65 14.69
CA LYS A 25 18.05 42.29 16.11
C LYS A 25 19.49 41.96 16.47
N ILE A 26 20.04 42.61 17.49
CA ILE A 26 21.38 42.34 17.98
C ILE A 26 21.32 41.79 19.40
N THR A 27 22.22 40.87 19.73
CA THR A 27 22.29 40.21 21.03
C THR A 27 23.73 39.98 21.44
N ASP A 28 24.00 39.84 22.73
CA ASP A 28 25.29 39.35 23.25
C ASP A 28 25.46 37.84 23.03
N VAL A 29 26.67 37.32 23.28
CA VAL A 29 27.02 35.90 23.10
C VAL A 29 26.10 34.97 23.90
N GLU A 30 25.76 35.34 25.14
CA GLU A 30 24.91 34.55 26.05
C GLU A 30 23.41 34.64 25.73
N ARG A 31 23.03 35.47 24.75
CA ARG A 31 21.63 35.76 24.39
C ARG A 31 20.79 36.37 25.53
N SER A 32 21.45 36.94 26.51
CA SER A 32 20.85 37.53 27.71
C SER A 32 20.28 38.94 27.43
N ARG A 33 20.91 39.68 26.52
CA ARG A 33 20.59 41.09 26.24
C ARG A 33 20.29 41.28 24.75
N LYS A 34 19.05 41.64 24.43
CA LYS A 34 18.56 41.80 23.05
C LYS A 34 18.13 43.22 22.76
N PHE A 35 18.52 43.74 21.60
CA PHE A 35 18.15 45.08 21.14
C PHE A 35 17.72 45.07 19.68
N GLY A 36 16.71 45.88 19.34
CA GLY A 36 16.42 46.25 17.95
C GLY A 36 17.30 47.41 17.51
N VAL A 37 17.91 47.31 16.33
CA VAL A 37 18.73 48.35 15.72
C VAL A 37 18.30 48.60 14.30
N ALA A 38 17.91 49.84 14.00
CA ALA A 38 17.74 50.30 12.63
C ALA A 38 19.09 50.76 12.07
N ALA A 39 19.54 50.18 10.95
CA ALA A 39 20.78 50.53 10.27
C ALA A 39 20.58 50.46 8.75
N ASN A 40 21.28 51.34 8.02
CA ASN A 40 21.33 51.35 6.55
C ASN A 40 22.72 51.02 6.01
N SER A 41 23.67 50.72 6.91
CA SER A 41 25.02 50.30 6.59
C SER A 41 25.62 49.45 7.72
N PHE A 42 26.59 48.62 7.38
CA PHE A 42 27.28 47.77 8.34
C PHE A 42 28.05 48.62 9.36
N ARG A 43 28.67 49.72 8.92
CA ARG A 43 29.32 50.70 9.81
C ARG A 43 28.36 51.27 10.85
N MET A 44 27.13 51.61 10.45
CA MET A 44 26.10 52.13 11.37
C MET A 44 25.64 51.07 12.36
N LEU A 45 25.46 49.83 11.91
CA LEU A 45 25.13 48.71 12.78
C LEU A 45 26.22 48.51 13.85
N ARG A 46 27.51 48.42 13.45
CA ARG A 46 28.64 48.26 14.36
C ARG A 46 28.75 49.38 15.39
N ALA A 47 28.58 50.64 14.97
CA ALA A 47 28.62 51.78 15.89
C ALA A 47 27.52 51.68 16.97
N LYS A 48 26.29 51.37 16.58
CA LYS A 48 25.17 51.18 17.51
C LYS A 48 25.32 49.95 18.39
N ALA A 49 25.89 48.87 17.86
CA ALA A 49 26.20 47.66 18.62
C ALA A 49 27.27 47.93 19.68
N SER A 50 28.37 48.59 19.30
CA SER A 50 29.45 49.01 20.19
C SER A 50 28.93 49.86 21.35
N GLU A 51 28.07 50.84 21.07
CA GLU A 51 27.47 51.70 22.10
C GLU A 51 26.58 50.94 23.08
N LYS A 52 25.77 49.99 22.58
CA LYS A 52 24.83 49.20 23.39
C LYS A 52 25.53 48.14 24.23
N PHE A 53 26.51 47.45 23.65
CA PHE A 53 27.22 46.36 24.33
C PHE A 53 28.50 46.80 25.04
N LYS A 54 28.94 48.05 24.85
CA LYS A 54 30.18 48.61 25.42
C LYS A 54 31.44 47.85 24.99
N ILE A 55 31.45 47.39 23.74
CA ILE A 55 32.58 46.66 23.12
C ILE A 55 33.20 47.57 22.06
N ALA A 56 34.44 48.00 22.27
CA ALA A 56 35.10 48.99 21.41
C ALA A 56 35.34 48.48 19.96
N ASP A 57 35.80 47.23 19.82
CA ASP A 57 35.97 46.57 18.52
C ASP A 57 35.07 45.34 18.45
N CYS A 58 33.79 45.57 18.19
CA CYS A 58 32.81 44.50 18.15
C CYS A 58 32.78 43.80 16.79
N ARG A 59 32.77 42.47 16.83
CA ARG A 59 32.51 41.58 15.70
C ARG A 59 31.03 41.18 15.68
N VAL A 60 30.53 40.86 14.50
CA VAL A 60 29.10 40.61 14.26
C VAL A 60 28.95 39.26 13.58
N TYR A 61 28.17 38.37 14.16
CA TYR A 61 27.96 37.00 13.67
C TYR A 61 26.49 36.72 13.45
N LEU A 62 26.14 35.85 12.52
CA LEU A 62 24.78 35.33 12.41
C LEU A 62 24.48 34.35 13.53
N ALA A 63 23.37 34.55 14.23
CA ALA A 63 22.93 33.65 15.30
C ALA A 63 22.64 32.22 14.81
N GLN A 64 22.23 32.09 13.53
CA GLN A 64 21.80 30.83 12.94
C GLN A 64 22.95 29.85 12.70
N ASP A 65 24.06 30.33 12.13
CA ASP A 65 25.15 29.48 11.64
C ASP A 65 26.55 29.93 12.11
N GLY A 66 26.65 31.03 12.84
CA GLY A 66 27.91 31.53 13.39
C GLY A 66 28.81 32.21 12.37
N THR A 67 28.33 32.48 11.15
CA THR A 67 29.12 33.17 10.12
C THR A 67 29.40 34.62 10.52
N GLU A 68 30.65 35.06 10.41
CA GLU A 68 31.04 36.46 10.67
C GLU A 68 30.60 37.36 9.51
N VAL A 69 29.97 38.48 9.84
CA VAL A 69 29.69 39.56 8.89
C VAL A 69 30.94 40.42 8.78
N THR A 70 31.73 40.23 7.73
CA THR A 70 33.04 40.87 7.57
C THR A 70 32.98 42.20 6.82
N ASP A 71 31.98 42.40 5.97
CA ASP A 71 31.91 43.52 5.04
C ASP A 71 30.48 43.97 4.74
N GLU A 72 30.39 45.10 4.04
CA GLU A 72 29.15 45.77 3.68
C GLU A 72 28.33 44.98 2.65
N ASP A 73 28.99 44.24 1.74
CA ASP A 73 28.32 43.48 0.68
C ASP A 73 27.58 42.29 1.29
N TYR A 74 28.23 41.54 2.18
CA TYR A 74 27.59 40.46 2.92
C TYR A 74 26.46 40.97 3.81
N PHE A 75 26.65 42.08 4.53
CA PHE A 75 25.60 42.70 5.35
C PHE A 75 24.34 43.04 4.54
N ARG A 76 24.49 43.51 3.30
CA ARG A 76 23.36 43.83 2.40
C ARG A 76 22.55 42.62 1.94
N THR A 77 23.14 41.42 1.99
CA THR A 77 22.41 40.18 1.70
C THR A 77 21.48 39.74 2.83
N LEU A 78 21.67 40.28 4.04
CA LEU A 78 20.94 39.85 5.21
C LEU A 78 19.50 40.38 5.20
N PRO A 79 18.49 39.51 5.41
CA PRO A 79 17.10 39.95 5.53
C PRO A 79 16.88 40.93 6.69
N PRO A 80 15.89 41.84 6.58
CA PRO A 80 15.41 42.58 7.74
C PRO A 80 15.00 41.63 8.88
N GLN A 81 15.25 42.05 10.12
CA GLN A 81 14.99 41.30 11.37
C GLN A 81 15.90 40.10 11.63
N SER A 82 16.98 39.96 10.86
CA SER A 82 18.04 38.98 11.15
C SER A 82 18.59 39.18 12.57
N LEU A 83 18.81 38.06 13.26
CA LEU A 83 19.39 38.04 14.60
C LEU A 83 20.91 37.90 14.51
N LEU A 84 21.60 38.90 15.05
CA LEU A 84 23.05 39.04 14.98
C LEU A 84 23.64 39.00 16.39
N VAL A 85 24.68 38.20 16.57
CA VAL A 85 25.43 38.08 17.82
C VAL A 85 26.61 39.03 17.77
N ILE A 86 26.72 39.88 18.78
CA ILE A 86 27.79 40.86 18.95
C ILE A 86 28.79 40.28 19.93
N ALA A 87 30.04 40.16 19.49
CA ALA A 87 31.11 39.54 20.27
C ALA A 87 32.38 40.42 20.26
N ASP A 88 33.26 40.18 21.22
CA ASP A 88 34.62 40.72 21.19
C ASP A 88 35.50 39.91 20.22
N LYS A 89 36.78 40.28 20.12
CA LYS A 89 37.73 39.69 19.17
C LYS A 89 38.07 38.23 19.45
N ASP A 90 38.01 37.81 20.72
CA ASP A 90 38.50 36.51 21.19
C ASP A 90 37.35 35.58 21.63
N ALA A 91 36.11 36.07 21.60
CA ALA A 91 34.92 35.32 21.96
C ALA A 91 34.59 34.22 20.96
N ILE A 92 34.30 33.04 21.50
CA ILE A 92 33.75 31.91 20.75
C ILE A 92 32.23 32.09 20.70
N VAL A 93 31.70 32.36 19.51
CA VAL A 93 30.25 32.53 19.31
C VAL A 93 29.60 31.18 19.04
N GLN A 94 28.68 30.78 19.91
CA GLN A 94 27.84 29.61 19.70
C GLN A 94 26.60 29.96 18.86
N THR A 95 26.24 29.04 17.98
CA THR A 95 25.02 29.10 17.19
C THR A 95 23.77 28.84 18.06
N ASP A 96 22.60 29.22 17.55
CA ASP A 96 21.31 28.89 18.18
C ASP A 96 21.14 27.40 18.40
N PHE A 97 21.59 26.59 17.43
CA PHE A 97 21.52 25.15 17.51
C PHE A 97 22.40 24.61 18.64
N GLU A 98 23.64 25.10 18.78
CA GLU A 98 24.56 24.66 19.83
C GLU A 98 24.08 25.03 21.22
N LEU A 99 23.54 26.25 21.40
CA LEU A 99 22.94 26.67 22.67
C LEU A 99 21.72 25.82 23.03
N MET A 100 20.85 25.55 22.06
CA MET A 100 19.68 24.69 22.24
C MET A 100 20.09 23.24 22.56
N TYR A 101 21.06 22.70 21.83
CA TYR A 101 21.60 21.37 22.06
C TYR A 101 22.26 21.27 23.44
N GLY A 102 23.02 22.29 23.86
CA GLY A 102 23.60 22.40 25.19
C GLY A 102 22.54 22.43 26.29
N ALA A 103 21.47 23.21 26.11
CA ALA A 103 20.34 23.27 27.06
C ALA A 103 19.57 21.95 27.15
N ILE A 104 19.32 21.28 26.02
CA ILE A 104 18.72 19.94 25.98
C ILE A 104 19.64 18.94 26.69
N LYS A 105 20.95 18.99 26.43
CA LYS A 105 21.94 18.10 27.07
C LYS A 105 22.03 18.32 28.57
N ALA A 106 21.90 19.56 29.05
CA ALA A 106 21.91 19.89 30.47
C ALA A 106 20.62 19.49 31.19
N THR A 107 19.48 19.45 30.48
CA THR A 107 18.15 19.16 31.07
C THR A 107 17.69 17.71 30.90
N HIS A 108 18.18 17.02 29.87
CA HIS A 108 17.84 15.63 29.53
C HIS A 108 19.09 14.75 29.49
N SER A 109 20.04 15.00 30.39
CA SER A 109 21.30 14.25 30.52
C SER A 109 21.07 12.75 30.62
N ASP A 110 20.01 12.33 31.30
CA ASP A 110 19.71 10.91 31.55
C ASP A 110 19.34 10.16 30.28
N LEU A 111 18.63 10.81 29.36
CA LEU A 111 18.18 10.22 28.10
C LEU A 111 19.35 10.08 27.10
N LEU A 112 20.23 11.08 27.06
CA LEU A 112 21.47 11.03 26.28
C LEU A 112 22.48 10.04 26.86
N ASN A 113 22.62 9.99 28.18
CA ASN A 113 23.46 9.01 28.87
C ASN A 113 22.93 7.58 28.67
N ALA A 114 21.62 7.36 28.72
CA ALA A 114 21.02 6.06 28.44
C ALA A 114 21.31 5.59 27.00
N GLY A 115 21.23 6.50 26.02
CA GLY A 115 21.59 6.21 24.63
C GLY A 115 23.06 5.83 24.46
N GLU A 116 23.97 6.57 25.09
CA GLU A 116 25.41 6.29 25.04
C GLU A 116 25.77 4.99 25.79
N LEU A 117 25.14 4.72 26.94
CA LEU A 117 25.29 3.47 27.68
C LEU A 117 24.78 2.27 26.88
N ALA A 118 23.61 2.38 26.23
CA ALA A 118 23.08 1.34 25.36
C ALA A 118 24.02 1.08 24.17
N LYS A 119 24.53 2.15 23.53
CA LYS A 119 25.49 2.02 22.44
C LYS A 119 26.78 1.34 22.87
N ARG A 120 27.35 1.70 24.03
CA ARG A 120 28.54 1.06 24.60
C ARG A 120 28.26 -0.39 24.98
N PHE A 121 27.12 -0.68 25.59
CA PHE A 121 26.70 -2.04 25.90
C PHE A 121 26.65 -2.89 24.61
N VAL A 122 26.02 -2.39 23.54
CA VAL A 122 25.97 -3.12 22.27
C VAL A 122 27.36 -3.30 21.66
N SER A 123 28.18 -2.25 21.66
CA SER A 123 29.52 -2.27 21.05
C SER A 123 30.47 -3.22 21.78
N ASN A 124 30.40 -3.26 23.11
CA ASN A 124 31.28 -4.09 23.93
C ASN A 124 30.83 -5.56 24.00
N ASN A 125 29.57 -5.86 23.67
CA ASN A 125 28.99 -7.21 23.70
C ASN A 125 28.50 -7.65 22.30
N GLN A 126 29.14 -7.17 21.23
CA GLN A 126 28.72 -7.47 19.86
C GLN A 126 28.61 -8.96 19.56
N PRO A 127 29.59 -9.83 19.93
CA PRO A 127 29.51 -11.26 19.66
C PRO A 127 28.32 -11.91 20.36
N GLU A 128 28.10 -11.60 21.63
CA GLU A 128 27.01 -12.15 22.44
C GLU A 128 25.65 -11.69 21.93
N ILE A 129 25.50 -10.40 21.62
CA ILE A 129 24.25 -9.84 21.08
C ILE A 129 23.97 -10.42 19.70
N SER A 130 24.98 -10.50 18.83
CA SER A 130 24.83 -11.13 17.50
C SER A 130 24.40 -12.58 17.64
N LYS A 131 25.01 -13.33 18.58
CA LYS A 131 24.61 -14.70 18.88
C LYS A 131 23.16 -14.80 19.36
N ILE A 132 22.75 -13.96 20.31
CA ILE A 132 21.36 -13.91 20.80
C ILE A 132 20.38 -13.64 19.65
N LEU A 133 20.69 -12.66 18.79
CA LEU A 133 19.85 -12.33 17.62
C LEU A 133 19.78 -13.48 16.61
N ILE A 134 20.90 -14.14 16.33
CA ILE A 134 20.97 -15.30 15.44
C ILE A 134 20.16 -16.46 16.03
N ASP A 135 20.31 -16.75 17.32
CA ASP A 135 19.62 -17.85 18.00
C ASP A 135 18.10 -17.56 18.06
N ALA A 136 17.70 -16.31 18.32
CA ALA A 136 16.31 -15.89 18.25
C ALA A 136 15.74 -16.03 16.83
N GLN A 137 16.49 -15.62 15.81
CA GLN A 137 16.10 -15.77 14.41
C GLN A 137 15.99 -17.24 14.01
N ARG A 138 16.95 -18.09 14.42
CA ARG A 138 16.93 -19.54 14.18
C ARG A 138 15.72 -20.20 14.84
N GLY A 139 15.42 -19.83 16.08
CA GLY A 139 14.24 -20.32 16.79
C GLY A 139 12.95 -19.95 16.07
N ARG A 140 12.83 -18.69 15.62
CA ARG A 140 11.70 -18.25 14.79
C ARG A 140 11.62 -19.03 13.48
N ASP A 141 12.74 -19.22 12.79
CA ASP A 141 12.81 -19.92 11.51
C ASP A 141 12.43 -21.40 11.64
N ASP A 142 12.79 -22.04 12.77
CA ASP A 142 12.37 -23.39 13.11
C ASP A 142 10.85 -23.47 13.31
N LEU A 143 10.30 -22.58 14.14
CA LEU A 143 8.86 -22.51 14.38
C LEU A 143 8.04 -22.24 13.12
N ILE A 144 8.58 -21.45 12.18
CA ILE A 144 7.98 -21.27 10.85
C ILE A 144 7.90 -22.61 10.13
N ARG A 145 8.99 -23.37 10.04
CA ARG A 145 9.02 -24.64 9.26
C ARG A 145 8.03 -25.69 9.75
N ARG A 146 7.76 -25.73 11.06
CA ARG A 146 6.76 -26.63 11.66
C ARG A 146 5.37 -26.41 11.05
N SER A 147 4.72 -27.49 10.68
CA SER A 147 3.43 -27.50 9.98
C SER A 147 2.32 -28.06 10.84
N THR A 148 2.56 -29.15 11.58
CA THR A 148 1.48 -29.84 12.30
C THR A 148 1.23 -29.25 13.68
N ARG A 149 0.06 -29.57 14.25
CA ARG A 149 -0.30 -29.16 15.62
C ARG A 149 0.63 -29.78 16.66
N GLU A 150 1.04 -31.02 16.47
CA GLU A 150 1.97 -31.72 17.35
C GLU A 150 3.34 -31.03 17.39
N GLU A 151 3.77 -30.44 16.26
CA GLU A 151 5.05 -29.74 16.17
C GLU A 151 5.00 -28.33 16.80
N HIS A 152 3.85 -27.64 16.75
CA HIS A 152 3.74 -26.24 17.21
C HIS A 152 2.37 -25.94 17.83
N GLU A 153 2.04 -26.60 18.93
CA GLU A 153 0.75 -26.49 19.63
C GLU A 153 0.30 -25.05 19.91
N GLN A 154 1.22 -24.20 20.41
CA GLN A 154 0.95 -22.79 20.74
C GLN A 154 0.41 -21.99 19.55
N TRP A 155 0.81 -22.33 18.32
CA TRP A 155 0.29 -21.66 17.12
C TRP A 155 -1.21 -21.92 16.91
N PHE A 156 -1.70 -23.09 17.33
CA PHE A 156 -3.07 -23.55 17.14
C PHE A 156 -4.01 -23.21 18.30
N GLU A 157 -3.55 -22.51 19.32
CA GLU A 157 -4.38 -22.15 20.47
C GLU A 157 -5.60 -21.32 20.04
N GLY A 158 -6.80 -21.80 20.38
CA GLY A 158 -8.08 -21.22 19.96
C GLY A 158 -8.58 -21.65 18.57
N ILE A 159 -7.90 -22.59 17.92
CA ILE A 159 -8.32 -23.21 16.66
C ILE A 159 -8.90 -24.60 16.92
N ASP A 160 -10.12 -24.84 16.43
CA ASP A 160 -10.82 -26.14 16.52
C ASP A 160 -9.93 -27.28 15.99
N ASP A 161 -9.64 -28.25 16.87
CA ASP A 161 -8.77 -29.39 16.66
C ASP A 161 -9.41 -30.52 15.85
N ARG A 162 -10.75 -30.53 15.75
CA ARG A 162 -11.49 -31.60 15.06
C ARG A 162 -11.38 -31.52 13.54
N VAL A 163 -11.06 -30.34 13.00
CA VAL A 163 -11.20 -30.05 11.56
C VAL A 163 -9.86 -29.77 10.88
N VAL A 164 -8.83 -29.33 11.62
CA VAL A 164 -7.62 -28.77 11.02
C VAL A 164 -6.38 -29.18 11.79
N LYS A 165 -5.43 -29.84 11.11
CA LYS A 165 -4.23 -30.43 11.71
C LYS A 165 -2.94 -29.71 11.34
N THR A 166 -2.94 -28.96 10.24
CA THR A 166 -1.76 -28.24 9.76
C THR A 166 -2.00 -26.73 9.64
N LYS A 167 -0.91 -25.94 9.71
CA LYS A 167 -0.97 -24.49 9.50
C LYS A 167 -1.47 -24.16 8.11
N GLU A 168 -1.07 -24.94 7.12
CA GLU A 168 -1.46 -24.81 5.71
C GLU A 168 -2.97 -24.95 5.54
N GLU A 169 -3.58 -25.96 6.17
CA GLU A 169 -5.04 -26.13 6.12
C GLU A 169 -5.79 -24.96 6.80
N VAL A 170 -5.27 -24.44 7.93
CA VAL A 170 -5.85 -23.26 8.58
C VAL A 170 -5.78 -22.05 7.65
N MET A 171 -4.62 -21.81 7.04
CA MET A 171 -4.41 -20.68 6.14
C MET A 171 -5.22 -20.82 4.85
N LYS A 172 -5.33 -22.03 4.27
CA LYS A 172 -6.24 -22.35 3.16
C LYS A 172 -7.66 -21.92 3.48
N ARG A 173 -8.18 -22.38 4.62
CA ARG A 173 -9.55 -22.08 5.04
C ARG A 173 -9.77 -20.58 5.21
N ARG A 174 -8.82 -19.87 5.83
CA ARG A 174 -8.87 -18.40 5.96
C ARG A 174 -8.92 -17.69 4.60
N GLY A 175 -8.13 -18.14 3.62
CA GLY A 175 -8.18 -17.61 2.26
C GLY A 175 -9.54 -17.83 1.61
N GLN A 176 -10.06 -19.06 1.68
CA GLN A 176 -11.38 -19.39 1.17
C GLN A 176 -12.49 -18.58 1.84
N ASP A 177 -12.42 -18.36 3.16
CA ASP A 177 -13.43 -17.64 3.91
C ASP A 177 -13.51 -16.16 3.50
N ARG A 178 -12.38 -15.53 3.14
CA ARG A 178 -12.38 -14.19 2.52
C ARG A 178 -13.15 -14.19 1.20
N VAL A 179 -12.84 -15.12 0.31
CA VAL A 179 -13.50 -15.24 -1.00
C VAL A 179 -14.98 -15.56 -0.87
N ARG A 180 -15.36 -16.47 0.04
CA ARG A 180 -16.76 -16.76 0.38
C ARG A 180 -17.49 -15.51 0.89
N GLY A 181 -16.82 -14.71 1.71
CA GLY A 181 -17.35 -13.42 2.17
C GLY A 181 -17.76 -12.52 1.00
N TYR A 182 -16.90 -12.40 -0.02
CA TYR A 182 -17.21 -11.63 -1.23
C TYR A 182 -18.39 -12.23 -2.00
N PHE A 183 -18.45 -13.56 -2.13
CA PHE A 183 -19.55 -14.23 -2.82
C PHE A 183 -20.89 -13.97 -2.13
N TYR A 184 -20.96 -14.14 -0.82
CA TYR A 184 -22.19 -13.89 -0.06
C TYR A 184 -22.58 -12.42 -0.08
N LYS A 185 -21.61 -11.49 -0.01
CA LYS A 185 -21.88 -10.06 -0.17
C LYS A 185 -22.51 -9.75 -1.54
N ALA A 186 -21.91 -10.24 -2.62
CA ALA A 186 -22.43 -10.04 -3.98
C ALA A 186 -23.81 -10.68 -4.16
N LYS A 187 -23.98 -11.92 -3.71
CA LYS A 187 -25.27 -12.63 -3.75
C LYS A 187 -26.36 -11.86 -3.00
N ASP A 188 -26.06 -11.39 -1.80
CA ASP A 188 -27.02 -10.68 -0.96
C ASP A 188 -27.51 -9.39 -1.63
N GLU A 189 -26.61 -8.56 -2.12
CA GLU A 189 -26.92 -7.31 -2.84
C GLU A 189 -27.73 -7.56 -4.13
N LEU A 190 -27.30 -8.55 -4.93
CA LEU A 190 -27.98 -8.86 -6.20
C LEU A 190 -29.40 -9.41 -5.97
N THR A 191 -29.60 -10.27 -4.98
CA THR A 191 -30.91 -10.88 -4.69
C THR A 191 -31.85 -9.95 -3.89
N LYS A 192 -31.30 -8.93 -3.22
CA LYS A 192 -32.09 -7.91 -2.51
C LYS A 192 -32.50 -6.71 -3.35
N CYS A 193 -32.04 -6.59 -4.59
CA CYS A 193 -32.41 -5.46 -5.44
C CYS A 193 -33.89 -5.51 -5.89
N ALA A 194 -34.47 -4.35 -6.21
CA ALA A 194 -35.87 -4.27 -6.64
C ALA A 194 -36.13 -5.02 -7.96
N MET A 195 -35.17 -4.99 -8.89
CA MET A 195 -35.28 -5.69 -10.19
C MET A 195 -35.43 -7.21 -10.02
N TYR A 196 -34.67 -7.82 -9.10
CA TYR A 196 -34.77 -9.25 -8.80
C TYR A 196 -36.18 -9.66 -8.32
N ARG A 197 -36.81 -8.81 -7.51
CA ARG A 197 -38.16 -9.05 -7.00
C ARG A 197 -39.24 -8.79 -8.05
N GLY A 198 -39.07 -7.73 -8.84
CA GLY A 198 -40.11 -7.22 -9.75
C GLY A 198 -40.09 -7.76 -11.18
N ASN A 199 -38.97 -8.29 -11.67
CA ASN A 199 -38.85 -8.73 -13.07
C ASN A 199 -38.35 -10.19 -13.18
N PRO A 200 -39.17 -11.14 -13.69
CA PRO A 200 -38.80 -12.55 -13.81
C PRO A 200 -37.55 -12.79 -14.67
N VAL A 201 -37.37 -12.02 -15.74
CA VAL A 201 -36.19 -12.14 -16.64
C VAL A 201 -34.93 -11.66 -15.92
N ALA A 202 -35.03 -10.55 -15.16
CA ALA A 202 -33.91 -10.07 -14.34
C ALA A 202 -33.53 -11.10 -13.27
N ARG A 203 -34.53 -11.74 -12.64
CA ARG A 203 -34.32 -12.79 -11.64
C ARG A 203 -33.55 -13.98 -12.23
N GLU A 204 -33.98 -14.48 -13.39
CA GLU A 204 -33.32 -15.58 -14.08
C GLU A 204 -31.87 -15.25 -14.44
N LEU A 205 -31.61 -14.05 -15.00
CA LEU A 205 -30.25 -13.59 -15.31
C LEU A 205 -29.34 -13.52 -14.07
N ILE A 206 -29.88 -13.08 -12.94
CA ILE A 206 -29.14 -12.98 -11.67
C ILE A 206 -28.87 -14.38 -11.11
N ASP A 207 -29.87 -15.26 -11.07
CA ASP A 207 -29.74 -16.62 -10.56
C ASP A 207 -28.74 -17.44 -11.39
N GLU A 208 -28.80 -17.34 -12.73
CA GLU A 208 -27.82 -17.96 -13.63
C GLU A 208 -26.39 -17.46 -13.36
N MET A 209 -26.22 -16.14 -13.16
CA MET A 209 -24.92 -15.54 -12.87
C MET A 209 -24.36 -16.03 -11.52
N ILE A 210 -25.17 -16.01 -10.46
CA ILE A 210 -24.77 -16.44 -9.11
C ILE A 210 -24.41 -17.93 -9.11
N GLU A 211 -25.17 -18.75 -9.82
CA GLU A 211 -24.88 -20.18 -9.93
C GLU A 211 -23.57 -20.42 -10.70
N LEU A 212 -23.32 -19.68 -11.78
CA LEU A 212 -22.05 -19.76 -12.50
C LEU A 212 -20.87 -19.32 -11.62
N PHE A 213 -21.01 -18.24 -10.82
CA PHE A 213 -20.00 -17.85 -9.83
C PHE A 213 -19.72 -18.99 -8.84
N ARG A 214 -20.76 -19.62 -8.30
CA ARG A 214 -20.63 -20.73 -7.35
C ARG A 214 -19.89 -21.92 -7.97
N GLN A 215 -20.22 -22.28 -9.21
CA GLN A 215 -19.57 -23.38 -9.94
C GLN A 215 -18.08 -23.09 -10.21
N LEU A 216 -17.76 -21.87 -10.65
CA LEU A 216 -16.38 -21.45 -10.87
C LEU A 216 -15.59 -21.42 -9.56
N LEU A 217 -16.14 -20.81 -8.50
CA LEU A 217 -15.51 -20.78 -7.17
C LEU A 217 -15.22 -22.20 -6.66
N ALA A 218 -16.19 -23.11 -6.75
CA ALA A 218 -15.98 -24.49 -6.35
C ALA A 218 -14.94 -25.21 -7.23
N GLY A 219 -14.89 -24.89 -8.53
CA GLY A 219 -13.89 -25.38 -9.47
C GLY A 219 -12.45 -24.98 -9.12
N PHE A 220 -12.27 -23.76 -8.62
CA PHE A 220 -10.98 -23.24 -8.15
C PHE A 220 -10.77 -23.41 -6.63
N ASP A 221 -11.59 -24.25 -5.99
CA ASP A 221 -11.54 -24.51 -4.53
C ASP A 221 -11.54 -23.23 -3.69
N TYR A 222 -12.38 -22.25 -4.08
CA TYR A 222 -12.48 -20.91 -3.50
C TYR A 222 -11.12 -20.21 -3.35
N PHE A 223 -10.21 -20.46 -4.29
CA PHE A 223 -8.83 -19.98 -4.26
C PHE A 223 -8.12 -20.30 -2.95
N SER A 224 -8.29 -21.53 -2.44
CA SER A 224 -7.66 -22.01 -1.21
C SER A 224 -6.14 -21.84 -1.19
N CYS A 225 -5.51 -21.76 -2.36
CA CYS A 225 -4.09 -21.53 -2.52
C CYS A 225 -3.60 -20.14 -2.07
N LEU A 226 -4.47 -19.12 -2.02
CA LEU A 226 -4.06 -17.72 -1.84
C LEU A 226 -3.14 -17.52 -0.64
N PHE A 227 -3.46 -18.18 0.48
CA PHE A 227 -2.71 -18.07 1.71
C PHE A 227 -1.90 -19.32 2.04
N ASP A 228 -1.88 -20.31 1.15
CA ASP A 228 -1.24 -21.60 1.36
C ASP A 228 0.22 -21.60 0.89
N ARG A 229 1.15 -21.62 1.84
CA ARG A 229 2.58 -21.72 1.50
C ARG A 229 2.97 -23.06 0.85
N SER A 230 2.14 -24.11 0.87
CA SER A 230 2.44 -25.36 0.15
C SER A 230 2.08 -25.28 -1.35
N CYS A 231 1.40 -24.23 -1.79
CA CYS A 231 1.07 -24.06 -3.20
C CYS A 231 2.32 -23.82 -4.05
N GLN A 232 2.43 -24.57 -5.15
CA GLN A 232 3.56 -24.46 -6.08
C GLN A 232 3.51 -23.18 -6.92
N ARG A 233 2.32 -22.81 -7.42
CA ARG A 233 2.13 -21.58 -8.20
C ARG A 233 2.06 -20.40 -7.24
N ARG A 234 2.91 -19.39 -7.45
CA ARG A 234 2.96 -18.17 -6.66
C ARG A 234 2.79 -16.96 -7.58
N ILE A 235 2.28 -15.86 -7.04
CA ILE A 235 2.40 -14.59 -7.74
C ILE A 235 3.89 -14.33 -7.92
N ALA A 236 4.29 -13.99 -9.16
CA ALA A 236 5.60 -13.43 -9.40
C ALA A 236 5.72 -12.12 -8.62
N VAL A 237 6.26 -12.19 -7.42
CA VAL A 237 6.82 -11.02 -6.77
C VAL A 237 7.99 -10.62 -7.67
N PRO A 238 8.15 -9.35 -8.08
CA PRO A 238 9.41 -8.88 -8.65
C PRO A 238 10.48 -9.10 -7.58
N GLU A 239 11.09 -10.28 -7.56
CA GLU A 239 12.14 -10.65 -6.63
C GLU A 239 13.48 -10.25 -7.22
N GLU A 240 14.24 -9.48 -6.44
CA GLU A 240 15.68 -9.58 -6.46
C GLU A 240 16.05 -11.04 -6.19
N THR A 241 16.70 -11.63 -7.20
CA THR A 241 17.18 -13.01 -7.27
C THR A 241 17.97 -13.44 -6.03
N ILE A 242 17.72 -14.66 -5.53
CA ILE A 242 18.75 -15.64 -5.11
C ILE A 242 18.12 -17.06 -5.15
N GLY A 243 18.68 -17.92 -6.02
CA GLY A 243 19.05 -19.31 -5.70
C GLY A 243 18.01 -20.43 -5.68
N ASP A 244 17.83 -21.08 -6.84
CA ASP A 244 17.59 -22.51 -7.12
C ASP A 244 16.90 -23.44 -6.10
N ALA A 245 15.81 -24.08 -6.54
CA ALA A 245 15.50 -25.46 -6.14
C ALA A 245 14.68 -26.20 -7.21
N LYS A 246 15.16 -27.41 -7.57
CA LYS A 246 14.58 -28.37 -8.51
C LYS A 246 13.27 -28.98 -8.00
N ALA A 247 12.42 -29.37 -8.94
CA ALA A 247 11.18 -30.10 -8.73
C ALA A 247 11.42 -31.61 -8.79
N ASP A 248 10.75 -32.38 -7.93
CA ASP A 248 10.51 -33.80 -8.12
C ASP A 248 9.04 -34.13 -7.75
N ALA A 249 8.41 -34.92 -8.62
CA ALA A 249 7.12 -35.61 -8.47
C ALA A 249 7.38 -36.97 -7.78
N GLU A 250 6.50 -37.63 -7.04
CA GLU A 250 5.19 -38.24 -7.33
C GLU A 250 4.65 -38.81 -5.99
N ASP A 251 3.34 -39.04 -5.85
CA ASP A 251 2.75 -40.38 -5.62
C ASP A 251 1.30 -40.31 -5.11
N GLU A 252 0.50 -41.24 -5.61
CA GLU A 252 -0.93 -41.49 -5.42
C GLU A 252 -1.19 -42.14 -4.04
N THR A 253 -2.40 -42.11 -3.45
CA THR A 253 -3.43 -43.13 -3.71
C THR A 253 -4.74 -42.89 -2.92
N ASP A 254 -5.83 -43.24 -3.61
CA ASP A 254 -7.09 -43.90 -3.23
C ASP A 254 -8.24 -43.38 -2.32
N ALA A 255 -9.42 -43.82 -2.81
CA ALA A 255 -10.72 -44.08 -2.16
C ALA A 255 -11.80 -42.97 -2.02
N LYS A 256 -12.61 -42.89 -3.10
CA LYS A 256 -14.10 -42.88 -3.20
C LYS A 256 -14.99 -42.13 -2.18
N ARG A 257 -15.53 -41.00 -2.66
CA ARG A 257 -16.95 -40.52 -2.60
C ARG A 257 -17.01 -39.37 -3.60
N ILE A 258 -17.99 -39.22 -4.52
CA ILE A 258 -17.89 -38.21 -5.61
C ILE A 258 -17.61 -36.80 -5.02
N PRO A 259 -16.39 -36.26 -5.15
CA PRO A 259 -15.93 -35.14 -4.35
C PRO A 259 -15.79 -33.85 -5.20
N PRO A 260 -15.60 -32.68 -4.57
CA PRO A 260 -15.30 -31.38 -5.23
C PRO A 260 -14.21 -31.44 -6.31
N LYS A 261 -13.37 -32.48 -6.29
CA LYS A 261 -12.36 -32.80 -7.30
C LYS A 261 -12.92 -33.02 -8.72
N ARG A 262 -14.14 -33.53 -8.92
CA ARG A 262 -14.72 -33.76 -10.27
C ARG A 262 -15.13 -32.45 -10.95
N LEU A 263 -15.70 -31.51 -10.17
CA LEU A 263 -15.98 -30.15 -10.66
C LEU A 263 -14.68 -29.38 -10.91
N LYS A 264 -13.68 -29.52 -10.02
CA LYS A 264 -12.32 -28.98 -10.23
C LYS A 264 -11.70 -29.47 -11.54
N LEU A 265 -11.75 -30.78 -11.81
CA LEU A 265 -11.23 -31.37 -13.06
C LEU A 265 -12.04 -30.94 -14.29
N LEU A 266 -13.37 -30.83 -14.19
CA LEU A 266 -14.22 -30.41 -15.30
C LEU A 266 -14.03 -28.93 -15.63
N VAL A 267 -13.91 -28.07 -14.62
CA VAL A 267 -13.53 -26.65 -14.74
C VAL A 267 -12.15 -26.56 -15.38
N GLN A 268 -11.12 -27.18 -14.80
CA GLN A 268 -9.75 -27.14 -15.33
C GLN A 268 -9.63 -27.67 -16.77
N ARG A 269 -10.27 -28.80 -17.11
CA ARG A 269 -10.24 -29.41 -18.46
C ARG A 269 -11.13 -28.69 -19.47
N SER A 270 -12.15 -27.96 -19.03
CA SER A 270 -13.07 -27.24 -19.94
C SER A 270 -12.68 -25.78 -20.15
N LEU A 271 -11.95 -25.17 -19.21
CA LEU A 271 -11.59 -23.74 -19.21
C LEU A 271 -10.09 -23.48 -19.51
N GLY A 272 -9.25 -24.51 -19.47
CA GLY A 272 -7.80 -24.43 -19.24
C GLY A 272 -6.86 -23.85 -20.31
N ARG A 273 -7.36 -23.26 -21.40
CA ARG A 273 -6.48 -22.48 -22.33
C ARG A 273 -6.96 -21.05 -22.60
N ASP A 274 -8.25 -20.76 -22.52
CA ASP A 274 -8.79 -19.49 -23.02
C ASP A 274 -9.33 -18.53 -21.94
N CYS A 275 -9.79 -19.01 -20.77
CA CYS A 275 -10.47 -18.14 -19.80
C CYS A 275 -9.56 -17.29 -18.90
N ARG A 276 -8.23 -17.52 -18.93
CA ARG A 276 -7.21 -16.80 -18.14
C ARG A 276 -7.44 -16.75 -16.61
N ILE A 277 -8.37 -17.51 -16.02
CA ILE A 277 -8.62 -17.51 -14.56
C ILE A 277 -7.50 -18.23 -13.79
N GLU A 278 -6.98 -19.34 -14.35
CA GLU A 278 -5.97 -20.21 -13.69
C GLU A 278 -4.69 -19.46 -13.28
N GLN A 279 -4.33 -18.37 -13.97
CA GLN A 279 -3.17 -17.55 -13.63
C GLN A 279 -3.32 -16.85 -12.27
N TYR A 280 -4.55 -16.63 -11.81
CA TYR A 280 -4.87 -16.03 -10.51
C TYR A 280 -5.03 -17.07 -9.39
N ASN A 281 -4.88 -18.35 -9.70
CA ASN A 281 -4.89 -19.44 -8.74
C ASN A 281 -3.46 -19.67 -8.22
N ALA A 282 -2.98 -18.73 -7.39
CA ALA A 282 -1.60 -18.66 -6.94
C ALA A 282 -1.50 -18.24 -5.46
N ALA A 283 -0.49 -18.75 -4.75
CA ALA A 283 -0.17 -18.28 -3.42
C ALA A 283 0.42 -16.87 -3.43
N LEU A 284 0.04 -16.09 -2.41
CA LEU A 284 0.49 -14.73 -2.17
C LEU A 284 1.75 -14.64 -1.31
N CYS A 285 2.18 -15.75 -0.74
CA CYS A 285 3.33 -15.82 0.14
C CYS A 285 4.53 -16.52 -0.50
N SER A 286 5.69 -16.36 0.12
CA SER A 286 6.88 -17.17 -0.16
C SER A 286 6.67 -18.64 0.22
N VAL A 287 7.61 -19.52 -0.16
CA VAL A 287 7.64 -20.92 0.30
C VAL A 287 7.67 -21.06 1.83
N ARG A 288 8.16 -20.04 2.52
CA ARG A 288 8.20 -19.99 3.98
C ARG A 288 6.89 -19.45 4.59
N GLY A 289 6.01 -18.86 3.78
CA GLY A 289 4.78 -18.21 4.24
C GLY A 289 4.92 -16.71 4.51
N ASP A 290 5.93 -16.03 3.95
CA ASP A 290 6.06 -14.57 4.08
C ASP A 290 5.14 -13.85 3.09
N PHE A 291 4.24 -13.03 3.60
CA PHE A 291 3.38 -12.15 2.82
C PHE A 291 3.96 -10.74 2.81
N ARG A 292 3.80 -10.06 1.67
CA ARG A 292 4.19 -8.65 1.49
C ARG A 292 2.97 -7.85 1.12
N CYS A 293 2.88 -6.63 1.65
CA CYS A 293 1.84 -5.69 1.24
C CYS A 293 2.03 -5.33 -0.24
N MET A 294 0.93 -5.32 -1.00
CA MET A 294 0.92 -4.95 -2.42
C MET A 294 0.82 -3.43 -2.66
N GLY A 295 0.65 -2.65 -1.59
CA GLY A 295 0.54 -1.19 -1.66
C GLY A 295 -0.90 -0.71 -1.82
N LEU A 296 -1.06 0.59 -2.02
CA LEU A 296 -2.36 1.22 -2.28
C LEU A 296 -2.98 0.65 -3.58
N TRP A 297 -4.27 0.92 -3.79
CA TRP A 297 -5.00 0.43 -4.95
C TRP A 297 -4.39 0.93 -6.28
N ASP A 298 -3.88 2.15 -6.31
CA ASP A 298 -3.25 2.84 -7.45
C ASP A 298 -1.73 2.64 -7.56
N ASP A 299 -1.06 2.25 -6.47
CA ASP A 299 0.37 1.99 -6.45
C ASP A 299 0.72 0.59 -6.99
N VAL A 300 1.88 0.45 -7.66
CA VAL A 300 2.39 -0.86 -8.13
C VAL A 300 2.97 -1.71 -7.00
N ARG A 301 3.46 -1.07 -5.93
CA ARG A 301 4.08 -1.72 -4.77
C ARG A 301 3.85 -0.93 -3.49
N CYS A 302 3.94 -1.60 -2.35
CA CYS A 302 3.93 -0.93 -1.05
C CYS A 302 5.16 -0.04 -0.88
N ARG A 303 4.96 1.17 -0.33
CA ARG A 303 6.04 2.12 -0.01
C ARG A 303 6.79 1.80 1.29
N TYR A 304 6.25 0.89 2.09
CA TYR A 304 6.80 0.50 3.39
C TYR A 304 7.40 -0.91 3.31
N ASP A 305 8.72 -1.00 3.38
CA ASP A 305 9.45 -2.29 3.36
C ASP A 305 9.14 -3.15 4.60
N SER A 306 8.74 -2.52 5.69
CA SER A 306 8.34 -3.17 6.94
C SER A 306 6.95 -3.83 6.88
N HIS A 307 6.13 -3.54 5.86
CA HIS A 307 4.83 -4.19 5.68
C HIS A 307 5.00 -5.61 5.14
N ARG A 308 5.49 -6.48 6.02
CA ARG A 308 5.72 -7.91 5.79
C ARG A 308 5.24 -8.68 7.00
N ILE A 309 4.65 -9.85 6.78
CA ILE A 309 4.16 -10.69 7.87
C ILE A 309 4.29 -12.16 7.49
N ASN A 310 4.62 -13.00 8.47
CA ASN A 310 4.60 -14.44 8.30
C ASN A 310 3.63 -15.04 9.34
N PRO A 311 2.35 -15.25 8.98
CA PRO A 311 1.36 -15.81 9.88
C PRO A 311 1.66 -17.25 10.29
N TYR A 312 2.59 -17.95 9.62
CA TYR A 312 3.05 -19.28 10.02
C TYR A 312 4.06 -19.25 11.17
N ALA A 313 4.61 -18.08 11.52
CA ALA A 313 5.68 -17.96 12.49
C ALA A 313 5.23 -18.21 13.93
N ASN A 314 4.14 -17.59 14.34
CA ASN A 314 3.57 -17.70 15.69
C ASN A 314 2.09 -17.28 15.66
N ARG A 315 1.42 -17.46 16.80
CA ARG A 315 0.00 -17.16 16.95
C ARG A 315 -0.31 -15.68 16.81
N GLU A 316 0.55 -14.80 17.32
CA GLU A 316 0.38 -13.36 17.24
C GLU A 316 0.38 -12.89 15.79
N ALA A 317 1.31 -13.40 14.97
CA ALA A 317 1.35 -13.10 13.54
C ALA A 317 0.11 -13.64 12.82
N LEU A 318 -0.41 -14.81 13.19
CA LEU A 318 -1.67 -15.33 12.66
C LEU A 318 -2.86 -14.43 13.01
N ILE A 319 -2.91 -13.89 14.24
CA ILE A 319 -3.95 -12.96 14.68
C ILE A 319 -3.82 -11.63 13.95
N LEU A 320 -2.62 -11.04 13.89
CA LEU A 320 -2.36 -9.80 13.18
C LEU A 320 -2.67 -9.90 11.69
N PHE A 321 -2.50 -11.07 11.07
CA PHE A 321 -2.90 -11.27 9.67
C PHE A 321 -4.41 -11.11 9.43
N GLN A 322 -5.26 -11.13 10.48
CA GLN A 322 -6.68 -10.85 10.34
C GLN A 322 -6.98 -9.40 9.98
N VAL A 323 -6.13 -8.45 10.39
CA VAL A 323 -6.29 -7.03 10.05
C VAL A 323 -5.74 -6.68 8.66
N TRP A 324 -5.00 -7.60 8.03
CA TRP A 324 -4.64 -7.49 6.63
C TRP A 324 -5.87 -7.73 5.76
N ASN A 325 -6.00 -6.94 4.69
CA ASN A 325 -7.18 -6.96 3.82
C ASN A 325 -6.79 -7.49 2.44
N LEU A 326 -7.71 -8.25 1.84
CA LEU A 326 -7.63 -8.62 0.43
C LEU A 326 -8.55 -7.66 -0.32
N ASP A 327 -8.04 -6.47 -0.60
CA ASP A 327 -8.79 -5.30 -1.02
C ASP A 327 -9.06 -5.27 -2.53
N HIS A 328 -10.23 -4.75 -2.92
CA HIS A 328 -10.66 -4.67 -4.32
C HIS A 328 -10.24 -3.34 -4.92
N GLN A 329 -9.42 -3.36 -5.97
CA GLN A 329 -9.03 -2.14 -6.69
C GLN A 329 -10.26 -1.51 -7.39
N ILE A 330 -11.03 -2.31 -8.11
CA ILE A 330 -12.37 -2.00 -8.62
C ILE A 330 -13.37 -2.42 -7.55
N GLU A 331 -13.93 -1.44 -6.85
CA GLU A 331 -14.74 -1.67 -5.64
C GLU A 331 -16.04 -2.46 -5.87
N ILE A 332 -16.27 -3.52 -5.07
CA ILE A 332 -17.49 -4.34 -5.18
C ILE A 332 -18.77 -3.49 -5.16
N SER A 333 -18.96 -2.72 -4.10
CA SER A 333 -20.23 -2.03 -3.82
C SER A 333 -20.38 -0.72 -4.60
N ARG A 334 -19.28 -0.04 -4.93
CA ARG A 334 -19.34 1.27 -5.62
C ARG A 334 -19.35 1.13 -7.15
N THR A 335 -18.74 0.08 -7.71
CA THR A 335 -18.56 -0.02 -9.17
C THR A 335 -19.03 -1.35 -9.75
N VAL A 336 -18.59 -2.49 -9.22
CA VAL A 336 -18.88 -3.81 -9.82
C VAL A 336 -20.37 -4.16 -9.77
N LEU A 337 -20.98 -4.15 -8.58
CA LEU A 337 -22.40 -4.50 -8.42
C LEU A 337 -23.33 -3.49 -9.11
N PRO A 338 -23.11 -2.15 -9.00
CA PRO A 338 -23.86 -1.18 -9.79
C PRO A 338 -23.76 -1.40 -11.30
N SER A 339 -22.58 -1.79 -11.81
CA SER A 339 -22.39 -2.15 -13.23
C SER A 339 -23.24 -3.35 -13.64
N ILE A 340 -23.26 -4.42 -12.83
CA ILE A 340 -24.11 -5.60 -13.06
C ILE A 340 -25.57 -5.17 -13.16
N LEU A 341 -26.08 -4.47 -12.13
CA LEU A 341 -27.48 -4.06 -12.05
C LEU A 341 -27.87 -3.15 -13.23
N THR A 342 -27.02 -2.18 -13.59
CA THR A 342 -27.25 -1.29 -14.74
C THR A 342 -27.37 -2.08 -16.05
N ASN A 343 -26.48 -3.06 -16.27
CA ASN A 343 -26.50 -3.87 -17.49
C ASN A 343 -27.69 -4.83 -17.53
N ILE A 344 -28.12 -5.37 -16.39
CA ILE A 344 -29.35 -6.16 -16.30
C ILE A 344 -30.57 -5.30 -16.61
N GLY A 345 -30.66 -4.09 -16.03
CA GLY A 345 -31.73 -3.13 -16.32
C GLY A 345 -31.86 -2.84 -17.82
N ARG A 346 -30.74 -2.64 -18.51
CA ARG A 346 -30.71 -2.49 -19.98
C ARG A 346 -31.18 -3.74 -20.73
N MET A 347 -30.88 -4.93 -20.22
CA MET A 347 -31.30 -6.19 -20.86
C MET A 347 -32.81 -6.46 -20.74
N VAL A 348 -33.45 -5.93 -19.70
CA VAL A 348 -34.88 -6.13 -19.43
C VAL A 348 -35.75 -4.92 -19.73
N SER A 349 -35.16 -3.81 -20.18
CA SER A 349 -35.92 -2.61 -20.55
C SER A 349 -36.72 -2.84 -21.82
N ASP A 350 -37.99 -2.42 -21.77
CA ASP A 350 -38.93 -2.48 -22.90
C ASP A 350 -38.89 -1.20 -23.77
N GLU A 351 -38.07 -0.20 -23.40
CA GLU A 351 -38.03 1.15 -24.01
C GLU A 351 -37.39 1.21 -25.42
N GLY A 352 -37.45 0.14 -26.20
CA GLY A 352 -37.11 0.15 -27.64
C GLY A 352 -35.61 0.14 -27.98
N GLU A 353 -34.72 0.54 -27.07
CA GLU A 353 -33.27 0.34 -27.23
C GLU A 353 -32.87 -1.07 -26.83
N ALA A 354 -32.73 -1.95 -27.82
CA ALA A 354 -32.24 -3.30 -27.58
C ALA A 354 -30.88 -3.25 -26.89
N ALA A 355 -30.69 -3.99 -25.79
CA ALA A 355 -29.37 -4.17 -25.18
C ALA A 355 -28.34 -4.60 -26.23
N ILE A 356 -27.34 -3.76 -26.53
CA ILE A 356 -26.34 -4.03 -27.58
C ILE A 356 -25.01 -4.45 -26.98
N CYS A 357 -24.43 -5.51 -27.51
CA CYS A 357 -23.02 -5.82 -27.30
C CYS A 357 -22.14 -4.74 -27.96
N LYS A 358 -21.41 -3.97 -27.14
CA LYS A 358 -20.59 -2.85 -27.62
C LYS A 358 -19.52 -3.24 -28.64
N ARG A 359 -18.95 -4.45 -28.53
CA ARG A 359 -17.88 -4.97 -29.39
C ARG A 359 -18.38 -5.34 -30.79
N HIS A 360 -19.49 -6.07 -30.88
CA HIS A 360 -19.98 -6.60 -32.16
C HIS A 360 -21.18 -5.82 -32.74
N LYS A 361 -21.72 -4.85 -31.99
CA LYS A 361 -22.91 -4.06 -32.35
C LYS A 361 -24.14 -4.93 -32.67
N ARG A 362 -24.32 -6.02 -31.92
CA ARG A 362 -25.46 -6.96 -32.06
C ARG A 362 -26.28 -7.02 -30.78
N LYS A 363 -27.52 -7.51 -30.88
CA LYS A 363 -28.37 -7.79 -29.72
C LYS A 363 -27.62 -8.66 -28.69
N GLY A 364 -27.55 -8.15 -27.48
CA GLY A 364 -26.99 -8.81 -26.31
C GLY A 364 -27.76 -10.08 -25.97
N LYS A 365 -27.04 -11.04 -25.42
CA LYS A 365 -27.56 -12.35 -25.03
C LYS A 365 -27.39 -12.61 -23.54
N GLN A 366 -26.31 -12.11 -22.94
CA GLN A 366 -26.03 -12.24 -21.50
C GLN A 366 -25.03 -11.16 -21.06
N LEU A 367 -24.73 -11.11 -19.78
CA LEU A 367 -23.66 -10.27 -19.22
C LEU A 367 -22.30 -11.00 -19.30
N SER A 368 -21.21 -10.24 -19.23
CA SER A 368 -19.83 -10.76 -19.14
C SER A 368 -19.54 -11.33 -17.75
N VAL A 369 -20.14 -12.48 -17.42
CA VAL A 369 -20.01 -13.15 -16.12
C VAL A 369 -18.56 -13.44 -15.73
N ILE A 370 -17.69 -13.86 -16.66
CA ILE A 370 -16.27 -14.11 -16.35
C ILE A 370 -15.55 -12.83 -15.97
N THR A 371 -15.84 -11.72 -16.65
CA THR A 371 -15.27 -10.41 -16.31
C THR A 371 -15.64 -10.02 -14.88
N TYR A 372 -16.93 -10.12 -14.52
CA TYR A 372 -17.38 -9.86 -13.16
C TYR A 372 -16.80 -10.84 -12.13
N PHE A 373 -16.65 -12.11 -12.50
CA PHE A 373 -16.00 -13.11 -11.64
C PHE A 373 -14.55 -12.74 -11.32
N LEU A 374 -13.80 -12.31 -12.33
CA LEU A 374 -12.41 -11.85 -12.16
C LEU A 374 -12.32 -10.64 -11.23
N GLU A 375 -13.21 -9.67 -11.43
CA GLU A 375 -13.29 -8.46 -10.60
C GLU A 375 -13.70 -8.76 -9.15
N LEU A 376 -14.58 -9.74 -8.91
CA LEU A 376 -15.10 -10.01 -7.57
C LEU A 376 -14.23 -10.95 -6.74
N PHE A 377 -13.57 -11.94 -7.35
CA PHE A 377 -13.06 -13.10 -6.59
C PHE A 377 -11.59 -13.41 -6.81
N THR A 378 -10.89 -12.70 -7.71
CA THR A 378 -9.55 -13.10 -8.14
C THR A 378 -8.52 -12.00 -7.97
N LEU A 379 -7.25 -12.42 -7.98
CA LEU A 379 -6.09 -11.54 -7.96
C LEU A 379 -5.97 -10.62 -9.19
N HIS A 380 -6.86 -10.75 -10.18
CA HIS A 380 -7.04 -9.73 -11.21
C HIS A 380 -7.33 -8.35 -10.59
N ASN A 381 -8.14 -8.34 -9.53
CA ASN A 381 -8.63 -7.12 -8.90
C ASN A 381 -8.33 -7.05 -7.40
N LEU A 382 -7.93 -8.16 -6.79
CA LEU A 382 -7.62 -8.25 -5.37
C LEU A 382 -6.15 -7.97 -5.05
N LYS A 383 -5.89 -7.05 -4.11
CA LYS A 383 -4.57 -6.78 -3.53
C LYS A 383 -4.53 -7.14 -2.05
N LEU A 384 -3.50 -7.86 -1.61
CA LEU A 384 -3.27 -8.09 -0.20
C LEU A 384 -2.53 -6.88 0.41
N VAL A 385 -3.19 -6.16 1.32
CA VAL A 385 -2.71 -4.90 1.87
C VAL A 385 -2.68 -4.92 3.39
N HIS A 386 -1.63 -4.31 3.94
CA HIS A 386 -1.58 -3.96 5.37
C HIS A 386 -2.68 -2.92 5.67
N ILE A 387 -3.19 -2.89 6.91
CA ILE A 387 -4.29 -1.98 7.29
C ILE A 387 -3.99 -0.51 6.98
N VAL A 388 -2.73 -0.08 7.05
CA VAL A 388 -2.30 1.29 6.72
C VAL A 388 -2.38 1.58 5.22
N CYS A 389 -2.25 0.55 4.37
CA CYS A 389 -2.35 0.67 2.90
C CYS A 389 -3.76 0.31 2.39
N HIS A 390 -4.71 0.07 3.28
CA HIS A 390 -6.11 -0.12 2.92
C HIS A 390 -6.79 1.24 2.90
N ASP A 391 -6.75 1.89 1.74
CA ASP A 391 -7.49 3.13 1.51
C ASP A 391 -8.99 2.84 1.53
N LYS A 392 -9.74 3.59 2.34
CA LYS A 392 -11.21 3.50 2.41
C LYS A 392 -11.89 4.63 1.64
N GLY A 393 -11.09 5.49 1.00
CA GLY A 393 -11.53 6.48 0.03
C GLY A 393 -12.20 5.84 -1.19
N THR A 394 -12.63 6.68 -2.14
CA THR A 394 -13.22 6.19 -3.40
C THR A 394 -12.11 5.89 -4.39
N HIS A 395 -12.17 4.73 -5.03
CA HIS A 395 -11.23 4.37 -6.09
C HIS A 395 -11.79 4.82 -7.44
N ASP A 396 -10.96 5.38 -8.30
CA ASP A 396 -11.38 5.91 -9.60
C ASP A 396 -11.52 4.82 -10.69
N LEU A 397 -11.43 3.55 -10.31
CA LEU A 397 -11.49 2.41 -11.22
C LEU A 397 -12.93 1.91 -11.41
N ALA A 398 -13.38 1.87 -12.67
CA ALA A 398 -14.69 1.35 -13.02
C ALA A 398 -14.64 -0.12 -13.46
N SER A 399 -15.74 -0.85 -13.22
CA SER A 399 -15.91 -2.21 -13.73
C SER A 399 -15.92 -2.23 -15.25
N CYS A 400 -15.21 -3.20 -15.83
CA CYS A 400 -15.16 -3.49 -17.26
C CYS A 400 -16.31 -4.38 -17.73
N GLY A 401 -17.17 -4.84 -16.82
CA GLY A 401 -18.28 -5.70 -17.15
C GLY A 401 -19.30 -5.05 -18.09
N THR A 402 -19.83 -5.86 -19.01
CA THR A 402 -20.67 -5.39 -20.14
C THR A 402 -21.68 -6.45 -20.56
N ILE A 403 -22.59 -6.05 -21.44
CA ILE A 403 -23.48 -6.95 -22.19
C ILE A 403 -22.72 -7.56 -23.37
N ILE A 404 -22.84 -8.86 -23.57
CA ILE A 404 -22.16 -9.65 -24.60
C ILE A 404 -23.15 -10.41 -25.49
N CYS A 405 -22.76 -10.66 -26.76
CA CYS A 405 -23.57 -11.39 -27.74
C CYS A 405 -22.98 -12.76 -28.08
N ASP A 406 -23.65 -13.49 -28.97
CA ASP A 406 -23.29 -14.82 -29.48
C ASP A 406 -21.89 -14.94 -30.12
N ARG A 407 -21.34 -13.81 -30.58
CA ARG A 407 -19.99 -13.73 -31.16
C ARG A 407 -18.89 -13.44 -30.15
N CYS A 408 -19.23 -13.12 -28.90
CA CYS A 408 -18.22 -12.93 -27.87
C CYS A 408 -17.60 -14.27 -27.49
N GLU A 409 -16.27 -14.30 -27.41
CA GLU A 409 -15.50 -15.46 -26.96
C GLU A 409 -16.02 -15.95 -25.60
N GLU A 410 -16.20 -15.05 -24.64
CA GLU A 410 -16.76 -15.36 -23.33
C GLU A 410 -18.14 -16.05 -23.39
N TYR A 411 -19.00 -15.62 -24.33
CA TYR A 411 -20.31 -16.24 -24.53
C TYR A 411 -20.19 -17.70 -24.95
N GLN A 412 -19.32 -17.94 -25.93
CA GLN A 412 -19.08 -19.28 -26.47
C GLN A 412 -18.48 -20.20 -25.40
N TYR A 413 -17.54 -19.69 -24.61
CA TYR A 413 -16.92 -20.44 -23.51
C TYR A 413 -17.92 -20.83 -22.41
N ILE A 414 -18.74 -19.89 -21.95
CA ILE A 414 -19.75 -20.17 -20.94
C ILE A 414 -20.75 -21.22 -21.46
N LYS A 415 -21.21 -21.10 -22.71
CA LYS A 415 -22.14 -22.09 -23.28
C LYS A 415 -21.50 -23.46 -23.44
N GLN A 416 -20.23 -23.54 -23.83
CA GLN A 416 -19.51 -24.80 -23.89
C GLN A 416 -19.35 -25.42 -22.49
N PHE A 417 -19.00 -24.62 -21.49
CA PHE A 417 -18.86 -25.05 -20.10
C PHE A 417 -20.19 -25.59 -19.54
N GLN A 418 -21.28 -24.84 -19.70
CA GLN A 418 -22.63 -25.25 -19.28
C GLN A 418 -23.06 -26.57 -19.94
N ARG A 419 -22.82 -26.74 -21.25
CA ARG A 419 -23.11 -28.00 -21.96
C ARG A 419 -22.34 -29.19 -21.39
N LYS A 420 -21.03 -29.02 -21.13
CA LYS A 420 -20.18 -30.07 -20.55
C LYS A 420 -20.62 -30.46 -19.14
N LEU A 421 -21.00 -29.47 -18.33
CA LEU A 421 -21.59 -29.72 -17.01
C LEU A 421 -22.87 -30.55 -17.12
N GLN A 422 -23.82 -30.13 -17.96
CA GLN A 422 -25.09 -30.84 -18.17
C GLN A 422 -24.88 -32.28 -18.67
N SER A 423 -23.92 -32.52 -19.57
CA SER A 423 -23.59 -33.89 -19.99
C SER A 423 -23.03 -34.74 -18.86
N SER A 424 -22.22 -34.15 -17.96
CA SER A 424 -21.69 -34.89 -16.81
C SER A 424 -22.78 -35.30 -15.82
N TYR A 425 -23.83 -34.48 -15.65
CA TYR A 425 -24.96 -34.81 -14.77
C TYR A 425 -25.87 -35.90 -15.34
N LYS A 426 -26.00 -36.01 -16.67
CA LYS A 426 -26.82 -37.04 -17.33
C LYS A 426 -26.20 -38.44 -17.29
N HIS A 427 -24.88 -38.55 -17.16
CA HIS A 427 -24.18 -39.84 -17.04
C HIS A 427 -24.13 -40.39 -15.61
N ASP A 428 -24.66 -39.65 -14.62
CA ASP A 428 -24.68 -40.04 -13.20
C ASP A 428 -26.11 -40.44 -12.71
N LEU A 429 -27.09 -40.58 -13.61
CA LEU A 429 -28.40 -41.16 -13.31
C LEU A 429 -28.37 -42.66 -13.69
N PRO A 430 -28.75 -43.56 -12.77
CA PRO A 430 -28.72 -45.01 -13.00
C PRO A 430 -29.66 -45.47 -14.12
#